data_AF-A0A379SNG8-F1
#
_entry.id   AF-A0A379SNG8-F1
#
_cell.length_a   1.000
_cell.length_b   1.000
_cell.length_c   1.000
_cell.angle_alpha   90.00
_cell.angle_beta   90.00
_cell.angle_gamma   90.00
#
_symmetry.space_group_name_H-M   'P 1'
#
loop_
_entity.id
_entity.type
_entity.pdbx_description
1 polymer ?
#
loop_
_entity_poly.entity_id
_entity_poly.type
_entity_poly.pdbx_seq_one_letter_code
_entity_poly.pdbx_strand_id
1 'polypeptide(L)'
;MSDKFGEGRDPYLYPGLNVMRNRLGIHQAERLAQAAYEMTALRAATIELGPLVRGLPHLCAIHRQLYQDIFDWAGQLRKSIFTRAIPVSATLLISKKRAMP
;
A
#
# COMPACT_ATOMS: atom_id res chain seq x y z
N MET A 1 14.16 18.98 -11.79
CA MET A 1 13.91 17.87 -10.84
C MET A 1 12.71 18.32 -10.02
N SER A 2 11.56 17.68 -10.19
CA SER A 2 10.29 18.26 -9.72
C SER A 2 9.99 17.86 -8.28
N ASP A 3 10.10 18.84 -7.40
CA ASP A 3 9.64 18.86 -6.02
C ASP A 3 8.10 18.73 -5.96
N LYS A 4 7.60 17.50 -6.07
CA LYS A 4 6.19 17.16 -5.82
C LYS A 4 5.95 16.43 -4.51
N PHE A 5 6.93 16.44 -3.61
CA PHE A 5 6.74 16.00 -2.24
C PHE A 5 6.59 17.25 -1.39
N GLY A 6 5.37 17.51 -0.91
CA GLY A 6 5.19 18.50 0.16
C GLY A 6 6.20 18.21 1.27
N GLU A 7 6.72 19.27 1.89
CA GLU A 7 7.89 19.31 2.78
C GLU A 7 7.86 18.42 4.04
N GLY A 8 6.93 17.48 4.16
CA GLY A 8 6.91 16.45 5.19
C GLY A 8 7.18 15.08 4.59
N ARG A 9 8.39 14.54 4.82
CA ARG A 9 8.70 13.12 4.58
C ARG A 9 7.55 12.24 5.12
N ASP A 10 7.10 11.26 4.34
CA ASP A 10 6.01 10.38 4.76
C ASP A 10 6.35 9.75 6.13
N PRO A 11 5.52 9.95 7.18
CA PRO A 11 5.79 9.45 8.52
C PRO A 11 5.88 7.91 8.56
N TYR A 12 5.37 7.21 7.56
CA TYR A 12 5.47 5.75 7.51
C TYR A 12 6.85 5.25 7.05
N LEU A 13 7.76 6.12 6.59
CA LEU A 13 9.10 5.75 6.15
C LEU A 13 10.15 5.91 7.26
N TYR A 14 11.23 5.12 7.20
CA TYR A 14 12.42 5.37 8.01
C TYR A 14 13.07 6.71 7.62
N PRO A 15 13.66 7.45 8.57
CA PRO A 15 14.56 8.56 8.25
C PRO A 15 15.72 8.09 7.37
N GLY A 16 16.15 8.91 6.41
CA GLY A 16 17.17 8.55 5.41
C GLY A 16 16.79 7.51 4.35
N LEU A 17 15.82 6.62 4.58
CA LEU A 17 15.48 5.52 3.67
C LEU A 17 14.10 5.65 2.99
N ASN A 18 13.98 5.09 1.78
CA ASN A 18 12.70 4.89 1.10
C ASN A 18 12.11 3.50 1.43
N VAL A 19 12.09 3.16 2.72
CA VAL A 19 11.58 1.88 3.24
C VAL A 19 10.61 2.16 4.37
N MET A 20 9.47 1.48 4.37
CA MET A 20 8.44 1.64 5.40
C MET A 20 8.92 1.10 6.75
N ARG A 21 8.64 1.85 7.82
CA ARG A 21 8.88 1.43 9.20
C ARG A 21 8.08 0.16 9.48
N ASN A 22 8.76 -0.87 9.95
CA ASN A 22 8.20 -2.20 10.17
C ASN A 22 8.75 -2.82 11.46
N ARG A 23 7.97 -3.73 12.04
CA ARG A 23 8.28 -4.44 13.29
C ARG A 23 9.41 -5.45 13.13
N LEU A 24 9.73 -5.83 11.90
CA LEU A 24 10.78 -6.80 11.56
C LEU A 24 12.18 -6.17 11.51
N GLY A 25 12.30 -4.84 11.62
CA GLY A 25 13.56 -4.12 11.52
C GLY A 25 14.22 -4.21 10.13
N ILE A 26 13.44 -4.48 9.08
CA ILE A 26 13.96 -4.64 7.71
C ILE A 26 14.14 -3.26 7.08
N HIS A 27 15.37 -2.96 6.66
CA HIS A 27 15.75 -1.70 6.00
C HIS A 27 15.93 -1.80 4.48
N GLN A 28 15.58 -2.94 3.88
CA GLN A 28 15.65 -3.17 2.42
C GLN A 28 14.24 -3.37 1.86
N ALA A 29 13.85 -2.57 0.86
CA ALA A 29 12.48 -2.57 0.32
C ALA A 29 12.06 -3.95 -0.22
N GLU A 30 12.92 -4.58 -1.02
CA GLU A 30 12.67 -5.92 -1.60
C GLU A 30 12.47 -6.99 -0.52
N ARG A 31 13.32 -7.00 0.51
CA ARG A 31 13.20 -7.93 1.63
C ARG A 31 11.92 -7.70 2.43
N LEU A 32 11.54 -6.44 2.62
CA LEU A 32 10.30 -6.11 3.31
C LEU A 32 9.08 -6.57 2.49
N ALA A 33 9.11 -6.38 1.17
CA ALA A 33 8.04 -6.83 0.29
C ALA A 33 7.89 -8.36 0.32
N GLN A 34 9.00 -9.10 0.25
CA GLN A 34 8.99 -10.55 0.33
C GLN A 34 8.43 -11.06 1.67
N ALA A 35 8.95 -10.54 2.79
CA ALA A 35 8.48 -10.92 4.12
C ALA A 35 6.99 -10.56 4.31
N ALA A 36 6.57 -9.39 3.83
CA ALA A 36 5.17 -8.98 3.90
C ALA A 36 4.27 -9.92 3.10
N TYR A 37 4.70 -10.35 1.91
CA TYR A 37 3.93 -11.28 1.08
C TYR A 37 3.72 -12.63 1.78
N GLU A 38 4.79 -13.23 2.29
CA GLU A 38 4.74 -14.53 2.97
C GLU A 38 3.86 -14.47 4.24
N MET A 39 4.05 -13.46 5.08
CA MET A 39 3.31 -13.33 6.33
C MET A 39 1.83 -13.00 6.10
N THR A 40 1.53 -12.12 5.13
CA THR A 40 0.14 -11.79 4.80
C THR A 40 -0.60 -12.96 4.18
N ALA A 41 0.06 -13.80 3.38
CA ALA A 41 -0.53 -15.03 2.85
C ALA A 41 -0.94 -15.99 3.97
N LEU A 42 -0.07 -16.20 4.97
CA LEU A 42 -0.38 -17.02 6.14
C LEU A 42 -1.55 -16.43 6.95
N ARG A 43 -1.58 -15.11 7.13
CA ARG A 43 -2.69 -14.44 7.84
C ARG A 43 -3.99 -14.49 7.05
N ALA A 44 -3.95 -14.35 5.73
CA ALA A 44 -5.13 -14.43 4.88
C ALA A 44 -5.85 -15.78 5.01
N ALA A 45 -5.09 -16.88 5.16
CA ALA A 45 -5.65 -18.21 5.41
C ALA A 45 -6.40 -18.34 6.75
N THR A 46 -6.21 -17.41 7.69
CA THR A 46 -6.87 -17.39 9.00
C THR A 46 -8.06 -16.42 9.07
N ILE A 47 -8.35 -15.68 7.99
CA ILE A 47 -9.44 -14.71 7.98
C ILE A 47 -10.77 -15.44 7.80
N GLU A 48 -11.64 -15.32 8.80
CA GLU A 48 -13.00 -15.86 8.74
C GLU A 48 -13.92 -15.00 7.86
N LEU A 49 -15.02 -15.61 7.38
CA LEU A 49 -16.10 -14.83 6.78
C LEU A 49 -16.68 -13.90 7.85
N GLY A 50 -16.39 -12.61 7.71
CA GLY A 50 -16.81 -11.58 8.64
C GLY A 50 -18.34 -11.41 8.76
N PRO A 51 -18.77 -10.44 9.59
CA PRO A 51 -20.19 -10.22 9.87
C PRO A 51 -20.98 -9.84 8.61
N LEU A 52 -22.28 -10.15 8.61
CA LEU A 52 -23.21 -9.84 7.52
C LEU A 52 -23.24 -8.34 7.20
N VAL A 53 -23.16 -7.49 8.24
CA VAL A 53 -23.05 -6.04 8.10
C VAL A 53 -21.58 -5.66 8.08
N ARG A 54 -21.07 -5.34 6.89
CA ARG A 54 -19.68 -4.93 6.68
C ARG A 54 -19.60 -3.41 6.58
N GLY A 55 -18.74 -2.82 7.40
CA GLY A 55 -18.45 -1.40 7.40
C GLY A 55 -16.96 -1.11 7.60
N LEU A 56 -16.61 0.16 7.75
CA LEU A 56 -15.23 0.60 7.99
C LEU A 56 -14.52 -0.15 9.15
N PRO A 57 -15.18 -0.44 10.30
CA PRO A 57 -14.55 -1.21 11.37
C PRO A 57 -14.13 -2.61 10.95
N HIS A 58 -14.90 -3.27 10.07
CA HIS A 58 -14.57 -4.60 9.56
C HIS A 58 -13.37 -4.56 8.61
N LEU A 59 -13.28 -3.54 7.76
CA LEU A 59 -12.10 -3.32 6.91
C LEU A 59 -10.85 -3.05 7.74
N CYS A 60 -10.95 -2.25 8.80
CA CYS A 60 -9.84 -2.03 9.74
C CYS A 60 -9.43 -3.34 10.44
N ALA A 61 -10.38 -4.21 10.80
CA ALA A 61 -10.08 -5.50 11.40
C ALA A 61 -9.34 -6.44 10.44
N ILE A 62 -9.77 -6.52 9.18
CA ILE A 62 -9.07 -7.29 8.13
C ILE A 62 -7.65 -6.75 7.92
N HIS A 63 -7.51 -5.42 7.78
CA HIS A 63 -6.21 -4.79 7.61
C HIS A 63 -5.28 -5.04 8.80
N ARG A 64 -5.82 -5.04 10.03
CA ARG A 64 -5.07 -5.43 11.22
C ARG A 64 -4.62 -6.88 11.13
N GLN A 65 -5.51 -7.82 10.83
CA GLN A 65 -5.19 -9.24 10.80
C GLN A 65 -4.10 -9.58 9.78
N LEU A 66 -4.11 -8.92 8.62
CA LEU A 66 -3.11 -9.12 7.57
C LEU A 66 -1.73 -8.59 7.95
N TYR A 67 -1.67 -7.41 8.60
CA TYR A 67 -0.43 -6.65 8.75
C TYR A 67 0.06 -6.48 10.20
N GLN A 68 -0.65 -7.04 11.20
CA GLN A 68 -0.33 -6.89 12.63
C GLN A 68 1.12 -7.23 12.99
N ASP A 69 1.71 -8.19 12.31
CA ASP A 69 3.08 -8.64 12.58
C ASP A 69 4.14 -7.79 11.87
N ILE A 70 3.74 -6.98 10.90
CA ILE A 70 4.65 -6.24 10.00
C ILE A 70 4.65 -4.74 10.35
N PHE A 71 3.49 -4.16 10.62
CA PHE A 71 3.33 -2.71 10.76
C PHE A 71 2.61 -2.32 12.05
N ASP A 72 3.16 -1.35 12.79
CA ASP A 72 2.54 -0.86 14.05
C ASP A 72 1.20 -0.14 13.84
N TRP A 73 0.99 0.38 12.62
CA TRP A 73 -0.23 1.06 12.21
C TRP A 73 -1.24 0.11 11.56
N ALA A 74 -1.04 -1.22 11.65
CA ALA A 74 -2.00 -2.19 11.14
C ALA A 74 -3.40 -1.97 11.77
N GLY A 75 -4.42 -1.90 10.91
CA GLY A 75 -5.80 -1.54 11.27
C GLY A 75 -6.08 -0.05 11.49
N GLN A 76 -5.10 0.85 11.32
CA GLN A 76 -5.31 2.29 11.42
C GLN A 76 -5.57 2.92 10.04
N LEU A 77 -6.40 3.98 10.01
CA LEU A 77 -6.59 4.76 8.80
C LEU A 77 -5.34 5.61 8.52
N ARG A 78 -5.00 5.71 7.24
CA ARG A 78 -3.87 6.52 6.79
C ARG A 78 -4.14 7.99 7.11
N LYS A 79 -3.13 8.69 7.65
CA LYS A 79 -3.20 10.13 7.96
C LYS A 79 -2.70 11.03 6.83
N SER A 80 -1.99 10.45 5.85
CA SER A 80 -1.45 11.17 4.70
C SER A 80 -2.22 10.87 3.42
N ILE A 81 -2.40 11.91 2.59
CA ILE A 81 -2.95 11.77 1.25
C ILE A 81 -1.89 11.10 0.39
N PHE A 82 -2.29 10.06 -0.35
CA PHE A 82 -1.46 9.43 -1.36
C PHE A 82 -2.04 9.69 -2.74
N THR A 83 -1.27 10.35 -3.58
CA THR A 83 -1.61 10.51 -5.00
C THR A 83 -0.97 9.36 -5.76
N ARG A 84 -1.79 8.42 -6.23
CA ARG A 84 -1.33 7.43 -7.20
C ARG A 84 -1.07 8.16 -8.51
N ALA A 85 0.18 8.25 -8.93
CA ALA A 85 0.51 8.73 -10.27
C ALA A 85 -0.15 7.80 -11.29
N ILE A 86 -1.16 8.30 -12.01
CA ILE A 86 -1.72 7.61 -13.16
C ILE A 86 -0.81 7.98 -14.34
N PRO A 87 -0.05 7.04 -14.93
CA PRO A 87 0.73 7.35 -16.12
C PRO A 87 -0.23 7.75 -17.24
N VAL A 88 -0.09 8.97 -17.75
CA VAL A 88 -0.93 9.53 -18.83
C VAL A 88 -0.67 8.85 -20.20
N SER A 89 0.14 7.78 -20.25
CA SER A 89 0.45 7.06 -21.49
C SER A 89 -0.68 6.19 -22.05
N ALA A 90 -1.79 6.01 -21.34
CA ALA A 90 -2.91 5.19 -21.84
C ALA A 90 -3.88 5.92 -22.80
N THR A 91 -3.77 7.25 -22.98
CA THR A 91 -4.71 8.00 -23.82
C THR A 91 -4.32 8.04 -25.31
N LEU A 92 -3.10 7.63 -25.68
CA LEU A 92 -2.61 7.73 -27.06
C LEU A 92 -2.75 6.43 -27.89
N LEU A 93 -3.77 5.61 -27.66
CA LEU A 93 -4.07 4.44 -28.52
C LEU A 93 -5.43 4.51 -29.22
N ILE A 94 -6.28 5.48 -28.88
CA ILE A 94 -7.61 5.61 -29.51
C ILE A 94 -7.57 6.50 -30.77
N SER A 95 -6.56 7.36 -30.94
CA SER A 95 -6.53 8.30 -32.07
C SER A 95 -5.90 7.75 -33.37
N LYS A 96 -5.33 6.54 -33.38
CA LYS A 96 -4.63 6.01 -34.59
C LYS A 96 -5.39 4.93 -35.36
N LYS A 97 -6.62 4.58 -34.96
CA LYS A 97 -7.49 3.65 -35.72
C LYS A 97 -8.54 4.32 -36.64
N ARG A 98 -8.51 5.66 -36.80
CA ARG A 98 -9.40 6.40 -37.75
C ARG A 98 -8.65 7.08 -38.89
N ALA A 99 -7.47 6.60 -39.27
CA ALA A 99 -6.75 7.11 -40.42
C ALA A 99 -5.89 6.02 -41.08
N MET A 100 -6.55 5.10 -41.77
CA MET A 100 -5.99 4.32 -42.88
C MET A 100 -7.14 4.16 -43.90
N PRO A 101 -6.86 4.32 -45.22
CA PRO A 101 -7.86 4.51 -46.27
C PRO A 101 -8.73 3.27 -46.55
#